data_AF-A0A072NTE1-F1
#
_entry.id   AF-A0A072NTE1-F1
#
_cell.length_a   1.000
_cell.length_b   1.000
_cell.length_c   1.000
_cell.angle_alpha   90.00
_cell.angle_beta   90.00
_cell.angle_gamma   90.00
#
_symmetry.space_group_name_H-M   'P 1'
#
loop_
_entity.id
_entity.type
_entity.pdbx_description
1 polymer ?
#
loop_
_entity_poly.entity_id
_entity_poly.type
_entity_poly.pdbx_seq_one_letter_code
_entity_poly.pdbx_strand_id
1 'polypeptide(L)'
;MIIPPGSNFVYKHTLGDPANINHAIEYYLHVGHGMDFATPDQKLQLFAQMTDEPAFDQLRAKEQLGYVVWSGVRPAAVTMGLSVLIQSERDPEYLETRINSFLLKVNTALESMSNKDFEGHKRSLINARLEKL
;
A
#
# COMPACT_ATOMS: atom_id res chain seq x y z
N MET A 1 -18.98 4.35 0.72
CA MET A 1 -18.45 5.70 0.99
C MET A 1 -17.47 6.03 -0.11
N ILE A 2 -17.67 7.14 -0.83
CA ILE A 2 -16.71 7.64 -1.83
C ILE A 2 -15.93 8.76 -1.16
N ILE A 3 -14.60 8.67 -1.18
CA ILE A 3 -13.72 9.69 -0.59
C ILE A 3 -13.55 10.81 -1.63
N PRO A 4 -13.86 12.08 -1.31
CA PRO A 4 -13.73 13.18 -2.27
C PRO A 4 -12.29 13.33 -2.80
N PRO A 5 -12.08 13.70 -4.07
CA PRO A 5 -10.75 13.97 -4.60
C PRO A 5 -10.00 15.03 -3.78
N GLY A 6 -8.72 14.79 -3.48
CA GLY A 6 -7.86 15.71 -2.73
C GLY A 6 -8.15 15.77 -1.22
N SER A 7 -9.04 14.93 -0.69
CA SER A 7 -9.30 14.86 0.74
C SER A 7 -8.30 13.96 1.48
N ASN A 8 -8.10 14.27 2.77
CA ASN A 8 -7.32 13.46 3.70
C ASN A 8 -8.10 13.39 5.03
N PHE A 9 -8.33 12.18 5.52
CA PHE A 9 -9.06 11.93 6.76
C PHE A 9 -8.25 11.02 7.67
N VAL A 10 -8.23 11.36 8.97
CA VAL A 10 -7.58 10.56 10.00
C VAL A 10 -8.62 10.15 11.02
N TYR A 11 -8.77 8.84 11.23
CA TYR A 11 -9.60 8.28 12.29
C TYR A 11 -8.70 7.57 13.30
N LYS A 12 -8.74 8.03 14.56
CA LYS A 12 -7.93 7.48 15.65
C LYS A 12 -8.81 6.67 16.58
N HIS A 13 -8.29 5.53 17.02
CA HIS A 13 -8.95 4.67 18.00
C HIS A 13 -7.93 4.18 19.03
N THR A 14 -8.27 4.29 20.31
CA THR A 14 -7.44 3.74 21.39
C THR A 14 -7.67 2.24 21.50
N LEU A 15 -6.60 1.44 21.52
CA LEU A 15 -6.74 -0.01 21.67
C LEU A 15 -7.34 -0.36 23.03
N GLY A 16 -8.18 -1.39 23.07
CA GLY A 16 -8.92 -1.78 24.26
C GLY A 16 -8.06 -2.44 25.34
N ASP A 17 -6.88 -2.95 24.98
CA ASP A 17 -5.91 -3.53 25.91
C ASP A 17 -4.84 -2.49 26.28
N PRO A 18 -4.83 -1.94 27.51
CA PRO A 18 -3.84 -0.97 27.94
C PRO A 18 -2.43 -1.54 28.09
N ALA A 19 -2.28 -2.87 28.18
CA ALA A 19 -0.98 -3.53 28.28
C ALA A 19 -0.32 -3.74 26.90
N ASN A 20 -1.09 -3.57 25.81
CA ASN A 20 -0.54 -3.66 24.47
C ASN A 20 0.27 -2.41 24.14
N ILE A 21 1.59 -2.57 24.13
CA ILE A 21 2.54 -1.51 23.77
C ILE A 21 2.57 -1.21 22.27
N ASN A 22 1.93 -2.04 21.44
CA ASN A 22 1.88 -1.81 20.01
C ASN A 22 0.75 -0.89 19.61
N HIS A 23 1.04 -0.05 18.64
CA HIS A 23 0.12 0.72 17.83
C HIS A 23 -0.05 0.07 16.46
N ALA A 24 -1.06 0.52 15.71
CA ALA A 24 -1.25 0.14 14.33
C ALA A 24 -1.66 1.35 13.49
N ILE A 25 -1.23 1.37 12.23
CA ILE A 25 -1.72 2.30 11.21
C ILE A 25 -2.18 1.51 9.99
N GLU A 26 -3.33 1.90 9.46
CA GLU A 26 -3.76 1.52 8.12
C GLU A 26 -3.84 2.78 7.26
N TYR A 27 -2.89 2.92 6.34
CA TYR A 27 -2.85 4.02 5.40
C TYR A 27 -3.53 3.60 4.10
N TYR A 28 -4.72 4.16 3.81
CA TYR A 28 -5.52 3.80 2.64
C TYR A 28 -5.52 4.89 1.57
N LEU A 29 -5.04 4.54 0.37
CA LEU A 29 -5.06 5.38 -0.82
C LEU A 29 -6.23 4.96 -1.72
N HIS A 30 -7.31 5.73 -1.69
CA HIS A 30 -8.48 5.50 -2.54
C HIS A 30 -8.17 5.80 -4.02
N VAL A 31 -8.41 4.84 -4.91
CA VAL A 31 -8.13 4.99 -6.37
C VAL A 31 -9.41 5.09 -7.20
N GLY A 32 -10.54 4.58 -6.72
CA GLY A 32 -11.82 4.78 -7.39
C GLY A 32 -12.88 3.73 -7.06
N HIS A 33 -13.89 3.66 -7.92
CA HIS A 33 -15.04 2.76 -7.76
C HIS A 33 -14.70 1.33 -8.22
N GLY A 34 -15.06 0.34 -7.41
CA GLY A 34 -14.82 -1.08 -7.62
C GLY A 34 -15.47 -1.66 -8.88
N MET A 35 -16.48 -0.96 -9.41
CA MET A 35 -17.26 -1.38 -10.58
C MET A 35 -16.72 -0.82 -11.92
N ASP A 36 -15.68 0.02 -11.89
CA ASP A 36 -14.99 0.48 -13.11
C ASP A 36 -13.91 -0.56 -13.48
N PHE A 37 -14.37 -1.69 -14.01
CA PHE A 37 -13.57 -2.93 -14.14
C PHE A 37 -12.45 -2.92 -15.18
N ALA A 38 -12.26 -1.86 -15.97
CA ALA A 38 -11.41 -1.97 -17.16
C ALA A 38 -9.97 -1.43 -17.01
N THR A 39 -9.73 -0.33 -16.28
CA THR A 39 -8.40 0.32 -16.26
C THR A 39 -7.84 0.70 -14.89
N PRO A 40 -8.64 1.15 -13.90
CA PRO A 40 -8.10 1.44 -12.56
C PRO A 40 -7.61 0.18 -11.85
N ASP A 41 -8.35 -0.92 -11.96
CA ASP A 41 -8.03 -2.19 -11.30
C ASP A 41 -6.68 -2.78 -11.75
N GLN A 42 -6.45 -2.87 -13.06
CA GLN A 42 -5.20 -3.42 -13.60
C GLN A 42 -3.98 -2.58 -13.23
N LYS A 43 -4.12 -1.24 -13.27
CA LYS A 43 -3.06 -0.32 -12.87
C LYS A 43 -2.76 -0.42 -11.38
N LEU A 44 -3.81 -0.52 -10.55
CA LEU A 44 -3.68 -0.68 -9.10
C LEU A 44 -3.02 -2.02 -8.75
N GLN A 45 -3.39 -3.10 -9.43
CA GLN A 45 -2.75 -4.40 -9.23
C GLN A 45 -1.27 -4.40 -9.64
N LEU A 46 -0.93 -3.77 -10.76
CA LEU A 46 0.46 -3.60 -11.17
C LEU A 46 1.24 -2.77 -10.16
N PHE A 47 0.68 -1.64 -9.72
CA PHE A 47 1.30 -0.79 -8.71
C PHE A 47 1.50 -1.54 -7.39
N ALA A 48 0.51 -2.30 -6.94
CA ALA A 48 0.60 -3.11 -5.73
C ALA A 48 1.72 -4.17 -5.85
N GLN A 49 1.82 -4.88 -6.97
CA GLN A 49 2.92 -5.84 -7.18
C GLN A 49 4.29 -5.15 -7.20
N MET A 50 4.41 -4.00 -7.84
CA MET A 50 5.67 -3.26 -7.92
C MET A 50 6.11 -2.70 -6.56
N THR A 51 5.16 -2.48 -5.65
CA THR A 51 5.43 -1.87 -4.34
C THR A 51 5.48 -2.87 -3.19
N ASP A 52 5.07 -4.12 -3.40
CA ASP A 52 5.01 -5.15 -2.36
C ASP A 52 6.38 -5.43 -1.73
N GLU A 53 7.35 -5.87 -2.55
CA GLU A 53 8.72 -6.16 -2.08
C GLU A 53 9.43 -4.89 -1.56
N PRO A 54 9.36 -3.72 -2.24
CA PRO A 54 9.94 -2.48 -1.71
C PRO A 54 9.33 -2.02 -0.39
N ALA A 55 8.02 -2.19 -0.20
CA ALA A 55 7.35 -1.85 1.06
C ALA A 55 7.87 -2.71 2.20
N PHE A 56 8.00 -4.02 1.96
CA PHE A 56 8.57 -4.94 2.94
C PHE A 56 10.05 -4.62 3.22
N ASP A 57 10.89 -4.53 2.20
CA ASP A 57 12.31 -4.24 2.38
C ASP A 57 12.54 -2.92 3.13
N GLN A 58 11.85 -1.85 2.73
CA GLN A 58 12.04 -0.56 3.38
C GLN A 58 11.44 -0.53 4.79
N LEU A 59 10.13 -0.77 4.94
CA LEU A 59 9.41 -0.52 6.19
C LEU A 59 9.67 -1.64 7.22
N ARG A 60 9.81 -2.89 6.77
CA ARG A 60 10.02 -4.06 7.64
C ARG A 60 11.49 -4.38 7.86
N ALA A 61 12.26 -4.54 6.78
CA ALA A 61 13.63 -5.07 6.89
C ALA A 61 14.64 -3.99 7.30
N LYS A 62 14.64 -2.84 6.62
CA LYS A 62 15.59 -1.74 6.84
C LYS A 62 15.21 -0.85 8.01
N GLU A 63 13.96 -0.40 8.06
CA GLU A 63 13.49 0.54 9.07
C GLU A 63 13.00 -0.14 10.35
N GLN A 64 12.81 -1.46 10.33
CA GLN A 64 12.43 -2.27 11.50
C GLN A 64 11.17 -1.71 12.20
N LEU A 65 10.20 -1.22 11.43
CA LEU A 65 9.05 -0.51 12.00
C LEU A 65 8.06 -1.41 12.71
N GLY A 66 8.16 -2.72 12.60
CA GLY A 66 7.15 -3.59 13.18
C GLY A 66 7.33 -5.03 12.77
N TYR A 67 6.66 -5.95 13.45
CA TYR A 67 6.65 -7.35 13.03
C TYR A 67 5.75 -7.56 11.80
N VAL A 68 4.58 -6.90 11.80
CA VAL A 68 3.59 -6.96 10.72
C VAL A 68 3.71 -5.70 9.88
N VAL A 69 4.10 -5.88 8.62
CA VAL A 69 4.05 -4.87 7.56
C VAL A 69 3.44 -5.53 6.35
N TRP A 70 2.38 -4.92 5.82
CA TRP A 70 1.71 -5.40 4.62
C TRP A 70 1.38 -4.23 3.70
N SER A 71 1.51 -4.43 2.40
CA SER A 71 1.09 -3.51 1.36
C SER A 71 0.29 -4.28 0.32
N GLY A 72 -0.77 -3.68 -0.23
CA GLY A 72 -1.49 -4.32 -1.31
C GLY A 72 -2.82 -3.70 -1.67
N VAL A 73 -3.46 -4.30 -2.67
CA VAL A 73 -4.81 -3.92 -3.08
C VAL A 73 -5.78 -4.27 -1.96
N ARG A 74 -6.52 -3.28 -1.49
CA ARG A 74 -7.61 -3.48 -0.53
C ARG A 74 -8.95 -3.20 -1.21
N PRO A 75 -9.73 -4.25 -1.50
CA PRO A 75 -11.10 -4.06 -1.94
C PRO A 75 -11.96 -3.61 -0.76
N ALA A 76 -12.90 -2.72 -1.04
CA ALA A 76 -14.02 -2.40 -0.17
C ALA A 76 -15.33 -2.57 -0.97
N ALA A 77 -16.47 -2.51 -0.29
CA ALA A 77 -17.77 -2.91 -0.85
C ALA A 77 -18.05 -2.38 -2.27
N VAL A 78 -17.68 -1.13 -2.56
CA VAL A 78 -17.85 -0.52 -3.90
C VAL A 78 -16.64 0.29 -4.34
N THR A 79 -15.49 0.16 -3.66
CA THR A 79 -14.30 0.99 -3.92
C THR A 79 -13.03 0.16 -3.85
N MET A 80 -11.98 0.61 -4.52
CA MET A 80 -10.66 -0.01 -4.48
C MET A 80 -9.58 1.01 -4.13
N GLY A 81 -8.52 0.53 -3.50
CA GLY A 81 -7.36 1.34 -3.16
C GLY A 81 -6.17 0.51 -2.78
N LEU A 82 -5.04 1.18 -2.58
CA LEU A 82 -3.86 0.59 -1.99
C LEU A 82 -3.91 0.79 -0.47
N SER A 83 -3.52 -0.22 0.30
CA SER A 83 -3.32 -0.08 1.74
C SER A 83 -1.89 -0.39 2.12
N VAL A 84 -1.39 0.32 3.13
CA VAL A 84 -0.21 -0.05 3.89
C VAL A 84 -0.61 -0.22 5.34
N LEU A 85 -0.43 -1.43 5.87
CA LEU A 85 -0.75 -1.79 7.25
C LEU A 85 0.56 -2.05 8.00
N ILE A 86 0.73 -1.38 9.14
CA ILE A 86 1.89 -1.58 10.02
C ILE A 86 1.40 -1.76 11.46
N GLN A 87 1.92 -2.76 12.15
CA GLN A 87 1.82 -2.89 13.61
C GLN A 87 3.20 -2.69 14.24
N SER A 88 3.31 -1.75 15.17
CA SER A 88 4.58 -1.21 15.66
C SER A 88 4.52 -0.80 17.12
N GLU A 89 5.65 -0.79 17.83
CA GLU A 89 5.79 -0.05 19.09
C GLU A 89 5.92 1.48 18.90
N ARG A 90 5.98 1.96 17.65
CA ARG A 90 6.04 3.39 17.30
C ARG A 90 4.65 3.97 17.13
N ASP A 91 4.52 5.26 17.43
CA ASP A 91 3.27 6.00 17.27
C ASP A 91 2.78 6.03 15.81
N PRO A 92 1.46 5.97 15.56
CA PRO A 92 0.89 6.03 14.21
C PRO A 92 1.33 7.24 13.39
N GLU A 93 1.50 8.40 14.03
CA GLU A 93 1.97 9.63 13.38
C GLU A 93 3.39 9.47 12.83
N TYR A 94 4.27 8.81 13.58
CA TYR A 94 5.62 8.51 13.09
C TYR A 94 5.55 7.55 11.91
N LEU A 95 4.75 6.49 12.01
CA LEU A 95 4.59 5.51 10.93
C LEU A 95 4.05 6.16 9.65
N GLU A 96 3.10 7.10 9.76
CA GLU A 96 2.59 7.87 8.63
C GLU A 96 3.72 8.59 7.89
N THR A 97 4.65 9.24 8.61
CA THR A 97 5.81 9.90 7.98
C THR A 97 6.71 8.92 7.20
N ARG A 98 6.85 7.69 7.69
CA ARG A 98 7.65 6.65 7.04
C ARG A 98 6.97 6.10 5.80
N ILE A 99 5.65 5.89 5.87
CA ILE A 99 4.83 5.52 4.70
C ILE A 99 4.91 6.60 3.63
N ASN A 100 4.76 7.88 4.00
CA ASN A 100 4.91 8.99 3.06
C ASN A 100 6.31 9.03 2.42
N SER A 101 7.36 8.81 3.22
CA SER A 101 8.74 8.74 2.73
C SER A 101 8.95 7.57 1.75
N PHE A 102 8.32 6.42 2.02
CA PHE A 102 8.30 5.27 1.11
C PHE A 102 7.60 5.62 -0.21
N LEU A 103 6.41 6.22 -0.16
CA LEU A 103 5.66 6.61 -1.36
C LEU A 103 6.43 7.60 -2.25
N LEU A 104 7.15 8.56 -1.65
CA LEU A 104 8.03 9.48 -2.39
C LEU A 104 9.18 8.76 -3.09
N LYS A 105 9.77 7.74 -2.44
CA LYS A 105 10.80 6.89 -3.07
C LYS A 105 10.23 6.06 -4.21
N VAL A 106 9.03 5.50 -4.04
CA VAL A 106 8.32 4.78 -5.12
C VAL A 106 8.08 5.71 -6.30
N ASN A 107 7.64 6.95 -6.08
CA ASN A 107 7.47 7.93 -7.16
C ASN A 107 8.77 8.15 -7.94
N THR A 108 9.86 8.38 -7.22
CA THR A 108 11.20 8.57 -7.84
C THR A 108 11.64 7.33 -8.61
N ALA A 109 11.42 6.14 -8.05
CA ALA A 109 11.74 4.88 -8.70
C ALA A 109 10.95 4.70 -10.00
N LEU A 110 9.65 5.02 -10.01
CA LEU A 110 8.80 4.96 -11.19
C LEU A 110 9.23 5.95 -12.29
N GLU A 111 9.56 7.19 -11.92
CA GLU A 111 10.03 8.21 -12.87
C GLU A 111 11.37 7.83 -13.53
N SER A 112 12.24 7.16 -12.78
CA SER A 112 13.55 6.69 -13.26
C SER A 112 13.51 5.31 -13.93
N MET A 113 12.37 4.63 -13.90
CA MET A 113 12.26 3.25 -14.38
C MET A 113 12.40 3.17 -15.90
N SER A 114 13.23 2.25 -16.38
CA SER A 114 13.32 2.01 -17.81
C SER A 114 12.06 1.31 -18.33
N ASN A 115 11.69 1.58 -19.59
CA ASN A 115 10.58 0.87 -20.24
C ASN A 115 10.77 -0.66 -20.22
N LYS A 116 12.03 -1.13 -20.28
CA LYS A 116 12.36 -2.56 -20.23
C LYS A 116 11.96 -3.16 -18.88
N ASP A 117 12.29 -2.48 -17.78
CA ASP A 117 11.99 -2.96 -16.43
C ASP A 117 10.48 -2.89 -16.16
N PHE A 118 9.83 -1.82 -16.59
CA PHE A 118 8.38 -1.67 -16.49
C PHE A 118 7.62 -2.79 -17.23
N GLU A 119 8.01 -3.11 -18.47
CA GLU A 119 7.44 -4.24 -19.21
C GLU A 119 7.78 -5.59 -18.55
N GLY A 120 8.91 -5.68 -17.85
CA GLY A 120 9.23 -6.81 -16.97
C GLY A 120 8.20 -6.99 -15.87
N HIS A 121 7.88 -5.94 -15.12
CA HIS A 121 6.85 -5.99 -14.07
C HIS A 121 5.47 -6.38 -14.62
N LYS A 122 5.08 -5.83 -15.78
CA LYS A 122 3.82 -6.20 -16.45
C LYS A 122 3.78 -7.69 -16.80
N ARG A 123 4.87 -8.23 -17.36
CA ARG A 123 4.95 -9.66 -17.71
C ARG A 123 4.85 -10.54 -16.47
N SER A 124 5.55 -10.18 -15.39
CA SER A 124 5.45 -10.91 -14.12
C SER A 124 4.01 -10.92 -13.59
N LEU A 125 3.28 -9.79 -13.68
CA LEU A 125 1.88 -9.73 -13.28
C LEU A 125 0.99 -10.62 -14.14
N ILE A 126 1.17 -10.58 -15.46
CA ILE A 126 0.42 -11.42 -16.40
C ILE A 126 0.65 -12.90 -16.08
N ASN A 127 1.90 -13.31 -15.90
CA ASN A 127 2.23 -14.70 -15.56
C ASN A 127 1.58 -15.13 -14.25
N ALA A 128 1.71 -14.32 -13.19
CA ALA A 128 1.10 -14.61 -11.89
C ALA A 128 -0.43 -14.67 -11.93
N ARG A 129 -1.09 -14.02 -12.90
CA ARG A 129 -2.55 -14.09 -13.10
C ARG A 129 -2.98 -15.26 -13.98
N LEU A 130 -2.10 -15.75 -14.85
CA LEU A 130 -2.36 -16.88 -15.74
C LEU A 130 -2.02 -18.24 -15.12
N GLU A 131 -1.16 -18.26 -14.11
CA GLU A 131 -0.96 -19.43 -13.26
C GLU A 131 -2.28 -19.78 -12.58
N LYS A 132 -2.94 -20.84 -13.07
CA LYS A 132 -4.11 -21.44 -12.43
C LYS A 132 -3.69 -21.93 -11.04
N LEU A 133 -4.43 -21.51 -10.01
CA LEU A 133 -4.51 -22.22 -8.73
C LEU A 133 -4.84 -23.70 -8.97
#